data_AF-A0A9D2W3I1-F1
#
_entry.id   AF-A0A9D2W3I1-F1
#
_cell.length_a   1.000
_cell.length_b   1.000
_cell.length_c   1.000
_cell.angle_alpha   90.00
_cell.angle_beta   90.00
_cell.angle_gamma   90.00
#
_symmetry.space_group_name_H-M   'P 1'
#
loop_
_entity.id
_entity.type
_entity.pdbx_description
1 polymer ?
#
loop_
_entity_poly.entity_id
_entity_poly.type
_entity_poly.pdbx_seq_one_letter_code
_entity_poly.pdbx_strand_id
1 'polypeptide(L)'
;MTIDFNKMEATIIPNFKGGEKEISAKMFFDGNNRIMKGVLQPGASIGYHSHDTSSEIIFIIKGKGKVIDNNETVTIEEGQCHYCKKGDSHSLINDSDKELVFYAAVPQQ
;
A
#
# COMPACT_ATOMS: atom_id res chain seq x y z
N MET A 1 11.73 -18.30 5.39
CA MET A 1 10.59 -17.93 6.24
C MET A 1 9.35 -17.84 5.37
N THR A 2 8.17 -18.23 5.87
CA THR A 2 6.89 -18.10 5.16
C THR A 2 5.96 -17.19 5.97
N ILE A 3 5.40 -16.15 5.35
CA ILE A 3 4.40 -15.26 5.97
C ILE A 3 3.02 -15.68 5.45
N ASP A 4 2.23 -16.33 6.30
CA ASP A 4 0.86 -16.72 5.97
C ASP A 4 -0.13 -15.67 6.49
N PHE A 5 -0.44 -14.68 5.64
CA PHE A 5 -1.39 -13.60 5.97
C PHE A 5 -2.80 -14.11 6.30
N ASN A 6 -3.16 -15.36 5.98
CA ASN A 6 -4.46 -15.90 6.36
C ASN A 6 -4.55 -16.20 7.86
N LYS A 7 -3.40 -16.39 8.52
CA LYS A 7 -3.31 -16.69 9.97
C LYS A 7 -2.96 -15.48 10.82
N MET A 8 -2.86 -14.30 10.22
CA MET A 8 -2.54 -13.06 10.92
C MET A 8 -3.80 -12.25 11.18
N GLU A 9 -3.86 -11.62 12.34
CA GLU A 9 -4.88 -10.62 12.64
C GLU A 9 -4.64 -9.33 11.85
N ALA A 10 -5.71 -8.71 11.39
CA ALA A 10 -5.64 -7.41 10.73
C ALA A 10 -5.64 -6.29 11.77
N THR A 11 -4.76 -5.31 11.56
CA THR A 11 -4.81 -4.04 12.28
C THR A 11 -5.56 -3.03 11.42
N ILE A 12 -6.56 -2.37 12.00
CA ILE A 12 -7.25 -1.25 11.37
C ILE A 12 -6.48 0.03 11.74
N ILE A 13 -6.03 0.77 10.73
CA ILE A 13 -5.23 1.98 10.93
C ILE A 13 -5.98 3.15 10.30
N PRO A 14 -6.53 4.07 11.11
CA PRO A 14 -7.21 5.25 10.60
C PRO A 14 -6.18 6.23 10.02
N ASN A 15 -6.60 6.92 8.95
CA ASN A 15 -5.89 8.00 8.27
C ASN A 15 -4.41 7.68 8.03
N PHE A 16 -4.13 6.47 7.53
CA PHE A 16 -2.76 6.00 7.38
C PHE A 16 -1.97 6.93 6.45
N LYS A 17 -0.85 7.45 6.96
CA LYS A 17 -0.03 8.49 6.31
C LYS A 17 -0.81 9.77 5.97
N GLY A 18 -1.87 10.08 6.70
CA GLY A 18 -2.74 11.22 6.44
C GLY A 18 -3.76 10.99 5.33
N GLY A 19 -3.97 9.74 4.91
CA GLY A 19 -4.98 9.37 3.93
C GLY A 19 -6.40 9.43 4.47
N GLU A 20 -7.34 9.09 3.60
CA GLU A 20 -8.78 9.06 3.88
C GLU A 20 -9.21 7.73 4.48
N LYS A 21 -10.15 7.78 5.44
CA LYS A 21 -10.72 6.61 6.12
C LYS A 21 -9.64 5.74 6.78
N GLU A 22 -9.66 4.44 6.57
CA GLU A 22 -8.79 3.47 7.23
C GLU A 22 -8.27 2.42 6.25
N ILE A 23 -7.10 1.88 6.57
CA ILE A 23 -6.56 0.66 5.95
C ILE A 23 -6.73 -0.51 6.92
N SER A 24 -7.12 -1.67 6.39
CA SER A 24 -6.98 -2.96 7.09
C SER A 24 -5.67 -3.61 6.63
N ALA A 25 -4.71 -3.76 7.56
CA ALA A 25 -3.35 -4.21 7.25
C ALA A 25 -2.94 -5.41 8.09
N LYS A 26 -2.38 -6.43 7.45
CA LYS A 26 -1.66 -7.54 8.10
C LYS A 26 -0.18 -7.36 7.80
N MET A 27 0.64 -7.15 8.83
CA MET A 27 2.02 -6.68 8.66
C MET A 27 3.04 -7.59 9.35
N PHE A 28 4.15 -7.82 8.68
CA PHE A 28 5.39 -8.35 9.24
C PHE A 28 6.48 -7.27 9.17
N PHE A 29 7.33 -7.21 10.19
CA PHE A 29 8.47 -6.31 10.24
C PHE A 29 9.63 -6.96 11.00
N ASP A 30 10.82 -6.97 10.40
CA ASP A 30 12.04 -7.55 11.00
C ASP A 30 13.08 -6.49 11.39
N GLY A 31 12.75 -5.20 11.31
CA GLY A 31 13.68 -4.08 11.49
C GLY A 31 14.13 -3.45 10.17
N ASN A 32 14.24 -4.24 9.09
CA ASN A 32 14.72 -3.79 7.78
C ASN A 32 13.65 -3.85 6.70
N ASN A 33 12.80 -4.87 6.71
CA ASN A 33 11.77 -5.12 5.73
C ASN A 33 10.41 -5.07 6.39
N ARG A 34 9.52 -4.24 5.86
CA ARG A 34 8.09 -4.35 6.12
C ARG A 34 7.43 -5.08 4.97
N ILE A 35 6.64 -6.10 5.27
CA ILE A 35 5.87 -6.84 4.27
C ILE A 35 4.43 -6.88 4.75
N MET A 36 3.48 -6.49 3.90
CA MET A 36 2.09 -6.36 4.31
C MET A 36 1.09 -6.78 3.24
N LYS A 37 -0.05 -7.28 3.71
CA LYS A 37 -1.30 -7.35 2.94
C LYS A 37 -2.19 -6.19 3.38
N GLY A 38 -2.55 -5.31 2.46
CA GLY A 38 -3.44 -4.19 2.69
C GLY A 38 -4.77 -4.36 1.99
N VAL A 39 -5.84 -3.84 2.61
CA VAL A 39 -7.16 -3.67 2.01
C VAL A 39 -7.62 -2.24 2.22
N LEU A 40 -8.01 -1.57 1.13
CA LEU A 40 -8.65 -0.27 1.14
C LEU A 40 -10.10 -0.42 0.68
N GLN A 41 -11.04 0.03 1.50
CA GLN A 41 -12.45 0.12 1.11
C GLN A 41 -12.67 1.30 0.15
N PRO A 42 -13.81 1.34 -0.58
CA PRO A 42 -14.15 2.47 -1.45
C PRO A 42 -13.95 3.83 -0.78
N GLY A 43 -13.17 4.70 -1.42
CA GLY A 43 -12.83 6.05 -0.94
C GLY A 43 -11.78 6.10 0.19
N ALA A 44 -11.17 4.98 0.58
CA ALA A 44 -10.03 4.97 1.50
C ALA A 44 -8.72 5.19 0.75
N SER A 45 -7.72 5.77 1.42
CA SER A 45 -6.40 5.96 0.85
C SER A 45 -5.27 5.85 1.88
N ILE A 46 -4.08 5.59 1.35
CA ILE A 46 -2.81 5.86 2.01
C ILE A 46 -2.38 7.24 1.55
N GLY A 47 -2.13 8.14 2.51
CA GLY A 47 -1.78 9.52 2.20
C GLY A 47 -0.43 9.64 1.47
N TYR A 48 -0.23 10.79 0.82
CA TYR A 48 0.99 11.06 0.06
C TYR A 48 2.20 11.17 1.00
N HIS A 49 3.23 10.36 0.76
CA HIS A 49 4.40 10.28 1.65
C HIS A 49 5.68 9.90 0.89
N SER A 50 6.83 10.25 1.48
CA SER A 50 8.17 9.99 0.94
C SER A 50 8.78 8.69 1.45
N HIS A 51 9.63 8.10 0.60
CA HIS A 51 10.49 6.97 0.92
C HIS A 51 11.97 7.39 0.89
N ASP A 52 12.41 8.22 1.84
CA ASP A 52 13.77 8.79 1.84
C ASP A 52 14.88 7.75 2.11
N THR A 53 14.60 6.74 2.92
CA THR A 53 15.55 5.68 3.33
C THR A 53 15.18 4.29 2.83
N SER A 54 14.14 4.16 2.01
CA SER A 54 13.56 2.87 1.61
C SER A 54 13.03 2.96 0.19
N SER A 55 12.52 1.86 -0.36
CA SER A 55 11.62 1.87 -1.52
C SER A 55 10.33 1.14 -1.14
N GLU A 56 9.30 1.23 -1.97
CA GLU A 56 8.09 0.40 -1.81
C GLU A 56 7.69 -0.28 -3.12
N ILE A 57 7.42 -1.57 -3.04
CA ILE A 57 6.87 -2.38 -4.15
C ILE A 57 5.45 -2.77 -3.75
N ILE A 58 4.46 -2.41 -4.56
CA ILE A 58 3.05 -2.72 -4.34
C ILE A 58 2.52 -3.59 -5.48
N PHE A 59 2.05 -4.81 -5.18
CA PHE A 59 1.36 -5.70 -6.11
C PHE A 59 -0.14 -5.62 -5.89
N ILE A 60 -0.89 -5.30 -6.94
CA ILE A 60 -2.36 -5.21 -6.88
C ILE A 60 -2.94 -6.60 -7.14
N ILE A 61 -3.66 -7.12 -6.16
CA ILE A 61 -4.18 -8.49 -6.14
C ILE A 61 -5.66 -8.54 -6.49
N LYS A 62 -6.40 -7.45 -6.21
CA LYS A 62 -7.81 -7.34 -6.55
C LYS A 62 -8.23 -5.89 -6.64
N GLY A 63 -9.08 -5.58 -7.60
CA GLY A 63 -9.70 -4.26 -7.73
C GLY A 63 -8.86 -3.28 -8.55
N LYS A 64 -9.23 -2.00 -8.45
CA LYS A 64 -8.57 -0.90 -9.17
C LYS A 64 -8.50 0.33 -8.29
N GLY A 65 -7.60 1.24 -8.62
CA GLY A 65 -7.44 2.50 -7.90
C GLY A 65 -6.54 3.46 -8.66
N LYS A 66 -5.99 4.41 -7.92
CA LYS A 66 -5.03 5.39 -8.41
C LYS A 66 -3.84 5.49 -7.47
N VAL A 67 -2.71 5.86 -8.05
CA VAL A 67 -1.52 6.29 -7.33
C VAL A 67 -1.24 7.72 -7.76
N ILE A 68 -0.89 8.58 -6.80
CA ILE A 68 -0.19 9.82 -7.11
C ILE A 68 1.28 9.50 -6.93
N ASP A 69 2.10 9.58 -7.98
CA ASP A 69 3.53 9.29 -7.98
C ASP A 69 4.26 10.54 -8.51
N ASN A 70 5.05 11.18 -7.65
CA ASN A 70 5.77 12.42 -8.01
C ASN A 70 4.87 13.51 -8.65
N ASN A 71 3.64 13.65 -8.13
CA ASN A 71 2.55 14.52 -8.60
C ASN A 71 1.86 14.10 -9.92
N GLU A 72 2.24 13.00 -10.53
CA GLU A 72 1.51 12.40 -11.64
C GLU A 72 0.48 11.40 -11.12
N THR A 73 -0.72 11.39 -11.72
CA THR A 73 -1.76 10.43 -11.34
C THR A 73 -1.78 9.28 -12.32
N VAL A 74 -1.61 8.06 -11.80
CA VAL A 74 -1.60 6.82 -12.58
C VAL A 74 -2.70 5.88 -12.09
N THR A 75 -3.45 5.29 -13.01
CA THR A 75 -4.42 4.23 -12.69
C THR A 75 -3.70 2.90 -12.50
N ILE A 76 -4.15 2.14 -11.50
CA ILE A 76 -3.66 0.79 -11.21
C ILE A 76 -4.83 -0.20 -11.17
N GLU A 77 -4.57 -1.44 -11.56
CA GLU A 77 -5.55 -2.52 -11.55
C GLU A 77 -4.92 -3.88 -11.20
N GLU A 78 -5.78 -4.87 -10.97
CA GLU A 78 -5.40 -6.24 -10.65
C GLU A 78 -4.34 -6.81 -11.61
N GLY A 79 -3.30 -7.43 -11.03
CA GLY A 79 -2.17 -8.00 -11.77
C GLY A 79 -1.03 -7.02 -12.03
N GLN A 80 -1.22 -5.72 -11.76
CA GLN A 80 -0.16 -4.72 -11.92
C GLN A 80 0.70 -4.56 -10.66
N CYS A 81 1.89 -3.99 -10.88
CA CYS A 81 2.83 -3.63 -9.83
C CYS A 81 3.13 -2.14 -9.91
N HIS A 82 3.02 -1.43 -8.79
CA HIS A 82 3.53 -0.08 -8.62
C HIS A 82 4.84 -0.12 -7.83
N TYR A 83 5.83 0.67 -8.25
CA TYR A 83 7.14 0.72 -7.59
C TYR A 83 7.53 2.17 -7.32
N CYS A 84 7.64 2.51 -6.05
CA CYS A 84 8.14 3.79 -5.56
C CYS A 84 9.61 3.63 -5.18
N LYS A 85 10.50 4.36 -5.86
CA LYS A 85 11.94 4.25 -5.63
C LYS A 85 12.33 5.03 -4.39
N LYS A 86 13.54 4.75 -3.89
CA LYS A 86 14.14 5.57 -2.84
C LYS A 86 14.27 7.03 -3.28
N GLY A 87 13.79 7.93 -2.42
CA GLY A 87 13.73 9.36 -2.66
C GLY A 87 12.45 9.85 -3.35
N ASP A 88 11.62 8.94 -3.87
CA ASP A 88 10.33 9.31 -4.47
C ASP A 88 9.23 9.42 -3.39
N SER A 89 8.11 10.02 -3.78
CA SER A 89 6.92 10.11 -2.95
C SER A 89 5.69 9.64 -3.71
N HIS A 90 4.79 8.97 -2.99
CA HIS A 90 3.57 8.47 -3.59
C HIS A 90 2.38 8.38 -2.62
N SER A 91 1.20 8.08 -3.18
CA SER A 91 -0.02 7.71 -2.44
C SER A 91 -0.68 6.48 -3.07
N LEU A 92 -1.62 5.86 -2.35
CA LEU A 92 -2.46 4.79 -2.90
C LEU A 92 -3.91 5.07 -2.57
N ILE A 93 -4.76 5.23 -3.58
CA ILE A 93 -6.13 5.69 -3.45
C ILE A 93 -7.06 4.65 -4.05
N ASN A 94 -8.04 4.18 -3.28
CA ASN A 94 -9.16 3.43 -3.85
C ASN A 94 -10.29 4.40 -4.24
N ASP A 95 -10.28 4.86 -5.48
CA ASP A 95 -11.32 5.71 -6.06
C ASP A 95 -12.45 4.92 -6.75
N SER A 96 -12.50 3.60 -6.50
CA SER A 96 -13.52 2.71 -7.06
C SER A 96 -14.68 2.45 -6.08
N ASP A 97 -15.68 1.70 -6.55
CA ASP A 97 -16.85 1.24 -5.79
C ASP A 97 -16.66 -0.14 -5.14
N LYS A 98 -15.48 -0.76 -5.29
CA LYS A 98 -15.14 -2.08 -4.76
C LYS A 98 -13.89 -2.02 -3.90
N GLU A 99 -13.60 -3.07 -3.15
CA GLU A 99 -12.36 -3.18 -2.39
C GLU A 99 -11.12 -3.22 -3.31
N LEU A 100 -10.04 -2.61 -2.84
CA LEU A 100 -8.70 -2.70 -3.42
C LEU A 100 -7.83 -3.52 -2.47
N VAL A 101 -7.28 -4.64 -2.95
CA VAL A 101 -6.42 -5.53 -2.17
C VAL A 101 -5.04 -5.58 -2.79
N PHE A 102 -4.00 -5.44 -1.96
CA PHE A 102 -2.62 -5.42 -2.42
C PHE A 102 -1.67 -6.09 -1.43
N TYR A 103 -0.52 -6.50 -1.94
CA TYR A 103 0.67 -6.76 -1.13
C TYR A 103 1.65 -5.61 -1.30
N ALA A 104 2.34 -5.23 -0.23
CA ALA A 104 3.41 -4.26 -0.29
C ALA A 104 4.66 -4.76 0.46
N ALA A 105 5.83 -4.42 -0.08
CA ALA A 105 7.12 -4.66 0.54
C ALA A 105 7.92 -3.36 0.58
N VAL A 106 8.36 -2.96 1.78
CA VAL A 106 9.15 -1.75 2.04
C VAL A 106 10.52 -2.16 2.62
N PRO A 107 11.53 -2.42 1.78
CA PRO A 107 12.90 -2.63 2.23
C PRO A 107 13.58 -1.30 2.55
N GLN A 108 14.25 -1.24 3.71
CA GLN A 108 15.25 -0.20 4.01
C GLN A 108 16.49 -0.38 3.12
N GLN A 109 17.11 0.73 2.73
CA GLN A 109 18.25 0.77 1.80
C GLN A 109 19.37 1.68 2.29
#